data_AF-A0A7J2MUY5-F1
#
_entry.id   AF-A0A7J2MUY5-F1
#
_cell.length_a   1.000
_cell.length_b   1.000
_cell.length_c   1.000
_cell.angle_alpha   90.00
_cell.angle_beta   90.00
_cell.angle_gamma   90.00
#
_symmetry.space_group_name_H-M   'P 1'
#
loop_
_entity.id
_entity.type
_entity.pdbx_description
1 polymer ?
#
loop_
_entity_poly.entity_id
_entity_poly.type
_entity_poly.pdbx_seq_one_letter_code
_entity_poly.pdbx_strand_id
1 'polypeptide(L)'
;MCKECIHSLIFGVKVLDDSINRLTKKEPDWVGLEVNRRELEKYVKVLTGNKCISKTLGEVIEVNLKRWRDGVVTKRDLEVLSAITTLHGYLAEYAKGMVADFCQREKLKEVI
;
A
#
# COMPACT_ATOMS: atom_id res chain seq x y z
N MET A 1 -16.35 -9.69 -2.13
CA MET A 1 -15.38 -8.64 -1.72
C MET A 1 -14.24 -8.42 -2.74
N CYS A 2 -14.03 -9.31 -3.71
CA CYS A 2 -12.92 -9.29 -4.66
C CYS A 2 -12.74 -7.94 -5.39
N LYS A 3 -13.82 -7.32 -5.86
CA LYS A 3 -13.77 -6.02 -6.55
C LYS A 3 -13.14 -4.93 -5.67
N GLU A 4 -13.45 -4.91 -4.38
CA GLU A 4 -12.88 -3.95 -3.43
C GLU A 4 -11.40 -4.22 -3.16
N CYS A 5 -11.00 -5.50 -3.11
CA CYS A 5 -9.60 -5.90 -2.98
C CYS A 5 -8.78 -5.45 -4.21
N ILE A 6 -9.28 -5.71 -5.42
CA ILE A 6 -8.62 -5.29 -6.67
C ILE A 6 -8.53 -3.77 -6.74
N HIS A 7 -9.62 -3.07 -6.45
CA HIS A 7 -9.65 -1.61 -6.42
C HIS A 7 -8.60 -1.08 -5.43
N SER A 8 -8.63 -1.55 -4.18
CA SER A 8 -7.70 -1.07 -3.15
C SER A 8 -6.24 -1.37 -3.49
N LEU A 9 -5.96 -2.50 -4.13
CA LEU A 9 -4.63 -2.84 -4.62
C LEU A 9 -4.14 -1.85 -5.69
N ILE A 10 -4.94 -1.64 -6.74
CA ILE A 10 -4.58 -0.76 -7.87
C ILE A 10 -4.35 0.67 -7.38
N PHE A 11 -5.27 1.21 -6.59
CA PHE A 11 -5.16 2.58 -6.10
C PHE A 11 -4.07 2.72 -5.03
N GLY A 12 -3.83 1.70 -4.21
CA GLY A 12 -2.71 1.67 -3.27
C GLY A 12 -1.35 1.76 -3.98
N VAL A 13 -1.16 1.02 -5.07
CA VAL A 13 0.06 1.11 -5.90
C VAL A 13 0.20 2.50 -6.53
N LYS A 14 -0.89 3.04 -7.09
CA LYS A 14 -0.86 4.39 -7.67
C LYS A 14 -0.44 5.46 -6.65
N VAL A 15 -0.93 5.38 -5.42
CA VAL A 15 -0.54 6.30 -4.34
C VAL A 15 0.96 6.23 -4.07
N LEU A 16 1.57 5.04 -4.15
CA LEU A 16 3.00 4.87 -3.99
C LEU A 16 3.78 5.52 -5.12
N ASP A 17 3.37 5.30 -6.38
CA ASP A 17 3.99 5.93 -7.55
C ASP A 17 3.96 7.46 -7.46
N ASP A 18 2.79 8.02 -7.12
CA ASP A 18 2.62 9.46 -6.92
C ASP A 18 3.51 9.98 -5.79
N SER A 19 3.77 9.16 -4.77
CA SER A 19 4.61 9.53 -3.64
C SER A 19 6.10 9.52 -3.99
N ILE A 20 6.56 8.55 -4.78
CA ILE A 20 7.92 8.56 -5.33
C ILE A 20 8.12 9.85 -6.14
N ASN A 21 7.19 10.16 -7.04
CA ASN A 21 7.25 11.36 -7.86
C ASN A 21 7.25 12.67 -7.03
N ARG A 22 6.53 12.73 -5.91
CA ARG A 22 6.54 13.88 -4.99
C ARG A 22 7.86 14.01 -4.25
N LEU A 23 8.47 12.90 -3.87
CA LEU A 23 9.71 12.86 -3.11
C LEU A 23 10.93 13.19 -3.96
N THR A 24 10.96 12.77 -5.23
CA THR A 24 12.10 13.00 -6.13
C THR A 24 12.10 14.38 -6.80
N LYS A 25 11.20 15.28 -6.40
CA LYS A 25 11.24 16.69 -6.83
C LYS A 25 12.44 17.39 -6.22
N LYS A 26 12.87 18.49 -6.87
CA LYS A 26 13.95 19.36 -6.35
C LYS A 26 13.69 19.81 -4.90
N GLU A 27 12.42 20.06 -4.57
CA GLU A 27 11.95 20.24 -3.20
C GLU A 27 10.83 19.23 -2.93
N PRO A 28 11.01 18.30 -1.97
CA PRO A 28 9.98 17.31 -1.64
C PRO A 28 8.70 17.93 -1.10
N ASP A 29 7.56 17.47 -1.61
CA ASP A 29 6.23 17.86 -1.12
C ASP A 29 5.83 17.06 0.12
N TRP A 30 6.30 17.49 1.29
CA TRP A 30 6.06 16.82 2.57
C TRP A 30 4.58 16.70 2.96
N VAL A 31 3.77 17.72 2.64
CA VAL A 31 2.34 17.71 2.94
C VAL A 31 1.64 16.69 2.05
N GLY A 32 1.93 16.70 0.74
CA GLY A 32 1.40 15.71 -0.20
C GLY A 32 1.83 14.28 0.15
N LEU A 33 3.05 14.08 0.66
CA LEU A 33 3.51 12.78 1.13
C LEU A 33 2.73 12.26 2.34
N GLU A 34 2.38 13.11 3.30
CA GLU A 34 1.53 12.71 4.43
C GLU A 34 0.09 12.42 4.00
N VAL A 35 -0.45 13.20 3.05
CA VAL A 35 -1.78 12.96 2.47
C VAL A 35 -1.81 11.59 1.78
N ASN A 36 -0.84 11.32 0.91
CA ASN A 36 -0.71 10.04 0.22
C ASN A 36 -0.56 8.87 1.21
N ARG A 37 0.25 9.03 2.27
CA ARG A 37 0.42 8.00 3.31
C ARG A 37 -0.92 7.63 3.97
N ARG A 38 -1.73 8.63 4.34
CA ARG A 38 -3.07 8.41 4.94
C ARG A 38 -4.04 7.77 3.95
N GLU A 39 -3.92 8.10 2.67
CA GLU A 39 -4.73 7.50 1.62
C GLU A 39 -4.38 6.02 1.42
N LEU A 40 -3.08 5.70 1.41
CA LEU A 40 -2.60 4.33 1.39
C LEU A 40 -3.10 3.51 2.59
N GLU A 41 -3.09 4.08 3.79
CA GLU A 41 -3.66 3.44 4.99
C GLU A 41 -5.11 2.99 4.81
N LYS A 42 -5.93 3.77 4.09
CA LYS A 42 -7.33 3.41 3.82
C LYS A 42 -7.41 2.17 2.94
N TYR A 43 -6.63 2.12 1.87
CA TYR A 43 -6.61 0.97 0.96
C TYR A 43 -6.06 -0.29 1.65
N VAL A 44 -5.02 -0.15 2.47
CA VAL A 44 -4.46 -1.27 3.24
C VAL A 44 -5.46 -1.81 4.26
N LYS A 45 -6.25 -0.95 4.91
CA LYS A 45 -7.34 -1.39 5.81
C LYS A 45 -8.39 -2.23 5.09
N VAL A 46 -8.73 -1.90 3.84
CA VAL A 46 -9.64 -2.71 3.04
C VAL A 46 -9.01 -4.07 2.71
N LEU A 47 -7.75 -4.07 2.24
CA LEU A 47 -7.04 -5.31 1.89
C LEU A 47 -6.92 -6.29 3.07
N THR A 48 -6.62 -5.77 4.26
CA THR A 48 -6.50 -6.55 5.50
C THR A 48 -7.87 -6.95 6.06
N GLY A 49 -8.82 -6.01 6.14
CA GLY A 49 -10.16 -6.25 6.68
C GLY A 49 -10.96 -7.28 5.89
N ASN A 50 -10.86 -7.24 4.56
CA ASN A 50 -11.47 -8.23 3.67
C ASN A 50 -10.64 -9.52 3.56
N LYS A 51 -9.50 -9.61 4.26
CA LYS A 51 -8.59 -10.77 4.25
C LYS A 51 -8.09 -11.13 2.84
N CYS A 52 -7.95 -10.13 1.97
CA CYS A 52 -7.37 -10.30 0.63
C CYS A 52 -5.85 -10.51 0.69
N ILE A 53 -5.23 -10.06 1.77
CA ILE A 53 -3.80 -10.28 2.07
C ILE A 53 -3.65 -10.97 3.42
N SER A 54 -2.49 -11.61 3.62
CA SER A 54 -2.18 -12.30 4.88
C SER A 54 -1.97 -11.29 6.02
N LYS A 55 -2.17 -11.76 7.26
CA LYS A 55 -1.85 -10.99 8.46
C LYS A 55 -0.40 -10.51 8.46
N THR A 56 0.53 -11.39 8.12
CA THR A 56 1.97 -11.09 8.06
C THR A 56 2.28 -9.98 7.06
N LEU A 57 1.65 -10.00 5.87
CA LEU A 57 1.83 -8.94 4.90
C LEU A 57 1.26 -7.60 5.39
N GLY A 58 0.09 -7.64 6.06
CA GLY A 58 -0.49 -6.47 6.71
C GLY A 58 0.45 -5.84 7.75
N GLU A 59 1.04 -6.65 8.63
CA GLU A 59 2.00 -6.19 9.65
C GLU A 59 3.25 -5.54 9.03
N VAL A 60 3.80 -6.13 7.96
CA VAL A 60 4.95 -5.56 7.24
C VAL A 60 4.61 -4.20 6.62
N ILE A 61 3.40 -4.07 6.05
CA ILE A 61 2.92 -2.80 5.49
C ILE A 61 2.78 -1.74 6.59
N GLU A 62 2.17 -2.09 7.72
CA GLU A 62 1.99 -1.17 8.86
C GLU A 62 3.34 -0.64 9.40
N VAL A 63 4.35 -1.50 9.52
CA VAL A 63 5.69 -1.09 9.95
C VAL A 63 6.28 -0.06 8.98
N ASN A 64 6.13 -0.26 7.66
CA ASN A 64 6.69 0.66 6.68
C ASN A 64 5.87 1.96 6.56
N LEU A 65 4.55 1.92 6.78
CA LEU A 65 3.73 3.14 6.90
C LEU A 65 4.15 4.00 8.10
N LYS A 66 4.54 3.35 9.21
CA LYS A 66 5.11 4.06 10.37
C LYS A 66 6.47 4.69 10.03
N ARG A 67 7.36 3.95 9.37
CA ARG A 67 8.67 4.48 8.92
C ARG A 67 8.52 5.66 7.97
N TRP A 68 7.58 5.58 7.02
CA TRP A 68 7.22 6.70 6.16
C TRP A 68 6.83 7.91 7.00
N ARG A 69 5.84 7.77 7.90
CA ARG A 69 5.36 8.87 8.76
C ARG A 69 6.52 9.53 9.52
N ASP A 70 7.35 8.72 10.17
CA ASP A 70 8.46 9.21 10.99
C ASP A 70 9.51 9.94 10.10
N GLY A 71 9.77 9.42 8.89
CA GLY A 71 10.60 10.07 7.88
C GLY A 71 10.03 11.39 7.35
N VAL A 72 8.71 11.52 7.17
CA VAL A 72 8.05 12.77 6.76
C VAL A 72 8.15 13.83 7.86
N VAL A 73 7.90 13.44 9.12
CA VAL A 73 8.03 14.34 10.27
C VAL A 73 9.46 14.88 10.41
N THR A 74 10.45 14.01 10.20
CA THR A 74 11.87 14.37 10.31
C THR A 74 12.49 14.89 9.01
N LYS A 75 11.71 14.97 7.92
CA LYS A 75 12.14 15.40 6.58
C LYS A 75 13.37 14.65 6.07
N ARG A 76 13.35 13.31 6.18
CA ARG A 76 14.44 12.42 5.77
C ARG A 76 14.11 11.70 4.47
N ASP A 77 14.57 12.25 3.35
CA ASP A 77 14.22 11.77 2.02
C ASP A 77 14.51 10.28 1.82
N LEU A 78 15.71 9.82 2.20
CA LEU A 78 16.12 8.41 2.01
C LEU A 78 15.29 7.44 2.84
N GLU A 79 14.87 7.84 4.04
CA GLU A 79 14.05 7.01 4.92
C GLU A 79 12.63 6.87 4.35
N VAL A 80 12.07 7.96 3.85
CA VAL A 80 10.77 7.98 3.19
C VAL A 80 10.81 7.20 1.86
N LEU A 81 11.86 7.37 1.04
CA LEU A 81 12.01 6.66 -0.21
C LEU A 81 12.13 5.15 0.02
N SER A 82 12.94 4.74 1.00
CA SER A 82 13.12 3.33 1.36
C SER A 82 11.79 2.71 1.83
N ALA A 83 11.01 3.42 2.65
CA ALA A 83 9.69 2.97 3.08
C ALA A 83 8.71 2.83 1.90
N ILE A 84 8.62 3.84 1.02
CA ILE A 84 7.71 3.84 -0.13
C ILE A 84 8.06 2.72 -1.12
N THR A 85 9.34 2.57 -1.47
CA THR A 85 9.77 1.53 -2.42
C THR A 85 9.57 0.12 -1.86
N THR A 86 9.79 -0.08 -0.56
CA THR A 86 9.47 -1.34 0.13
C THR A 86 7.99 -1.64 0.07
N LEU A 87 7.13 -0.66 0.40
CA LEU A 87 5.67 -0.80 0.29
C LEU A 87 5.23 -1.11 -1.15
N HIS A 88 5.86 -0.47 -2.13
CA HIS A 88 5.60 -0.75 -3.54
C HIS A 88 5.91 -2.20 -3.89
N GLY A 89 7.09 -2.73 -3.52
CA GLY A 89 7.41 -4.14 -3.74
C GLY A 89 6.39 -5.09 -3.11
N TYR A 90 5.95 -4.82 -1.88
CA TYR A 90 4.95 -5.65 -1.20
C TYR A 90 3.56 -5.57 -1.81
N LEU A 91 3.10 -4.38 -2.23
CA LEU A 91 1.77 -4.22 -2.82
C LEU A 91 1.75 -4.66 -4.29
N ALA A 92 2.66 -4.16 -5.12
CA ALA A 92 2.65 -4.45 -6.56
C ALA A 92 2.92 -5.93 -6.88
N GLU A 93 3.77 -6.59 -6.10
CA GLU A 93 4.16 -7.99 -6.37
C GLU A 93 3.42 -8.98 -5.46
N TYR A 94 3.62 -8.89 -4.14
CA TYR A 94 3.13 -9.91 -3.22
C TYR A 94 1.60 -9.83 -3.03
N ALA A 95 1.05 -8.65 -2.73
CA ALA A 95 -0.38 -8.50 -2.51
C ALA A 95 -1.19 -8.82 -3.78
N LYS A 96 -0.65 -8.56 -4.97
CA LYS A 96 -1.28 -8.91 -6.25
C LYS A 96 -1.56 -10.41 -6.37
N GLY A 97 -0.58 -11.25 -6.05
CA GLY A 97 -0.78 -12.71 -6.06
C GLY A 97 -1.84 -13.16 -5.06
N MET A 98 -1.82 -12.60 -3.85
CA MET A 98 -2.79 -12.92 -2.79
C MET A 98 -4.22 -12.50 -3.15
N VAL A 99 -4.38 -11.29 -3.70
CA VAL A 99 -5.69 -10.79 -4.16
C VAL A 99 -6.23 -11.64 -5.30
N ALA A 100 -5.38 -12.09 -6.23
CA ALA A 100 -5.80 -12.98 -7.30
C ALA A 100 -6.30 -14.33 -6.77
N ASP A 101 -5.56 -14.97 -5.87
CA ASP A 101 -5.97 -16.23 -5.21
C ASP A 101 -7.28 -16.05 -4.41
N PHE A 102 -7.39 -14.97 -3.64
CA PHE A 102 -8.61 -14.63 -2.90
C PHE A 102 -9.83 -14.51 -3.84
N CYS A 103 -9.69 -13.75 -4.92
CA CYS A 103 -10.74 -13.56 -5.91
C CYS A 103 -11.17 -14.88 -6.58
N GLN A 104 -10.20 -15.75 -6.90
CA GLN A 104 -10.49 -17.07 -7.46
C GLN A 104 -11.29 -17.94 -6.47
N ARG A 105 -10.92 -17.94 -5.18
CA ARG A 105 -11.63 -18.68 -4.13
C ARG A 105 -13.04 -18.16 -3.90
N GLU A 106 -13.25 -16.84 -3.94
CA GLU A 106 -14.60 -16.28 -3.85
C GLU A 106 -15.47 -16.75 -5.01
N LYS A 107 -14.96 -16.73 -6.25
CA LYS A 107 -15.70 -17.21 -7.42
C LYS A 107 -16.07 -18.69 -7.32
N LEU A 108 -15.19 -19.54 -6.78
CA LEU A 108 -15.47 -20.96 -6.58
C LEU A 108 -16.57 -21.21 -5.54
N LYS A 109 -16.72 -20.35 -4.53
CA LYS A 109 -17.79 -20.43 -3.53
C LYS A 109 -19.16 -20.04 -4.09
N GLU A 110 -19.23 -19.26 -5.17
CA GLU A 110 -20.50 -18.89 -5.82
C GLU A 110 -21.07 -20.02 -6.70
N VAL A 111 -20.27 -21.05 -6.99
CA VAL A 111 -20.62 -22.16 -7.88
C VAL A 111 -21.09 -23.41 -7.11
N ILE A 112 -20.84 -23.47 -5.79
CA ILE A 112 -21.23 -24.57 -4.90
C ILE A 112 -22.43 -24.12 -4.06
#